data_AF-A0A820SXA5-F1
#
_entry.id   AF-A0A820SXA5-F1
#
_cell.length_a   1.000
_cell.length_b   1.000
_cell.length_c   1.000
_cell.angle_alpha   90.00
_cell.angle_beta   90.00
_cell.angle_gamma   90.00
#
_symmetry.space_group_name_H-M   'P 1'
#
loop_
_entity.id
_entity.type
_entity.pdbx_description
1 polymer ?
#
loop_
_entity_poly.entity_id
_entity_poly.type
_entity_poly.pdbx_seq_one_letter_code
_entity_poly.pdbx_strand_id
1 'polypeptide(L)' 'FFLQILEKAFLDNPYPDPRRREDIARICNDARTRTEGINEVLNERDRVTDAIVTHWFQNKRKMAKSQR' A
#
# COMPACT_ATOMS: atom_id res chain seq x y z
N PHE A 1 -4.15 -8.35 -4.61
CA PHE A 1 -3.45 -7.61 -5.68
C PHE A 1 -2.65 -6.41 -5.19
N PHE A 2 -3.23 -5.45 -4.45
CA PHE A 2 -2.46 -4.28 -3.98
C PHE A 2 -1.32 -4.63 -2.99
N LEU A 3 -1.41 -5.76 -2.27
CA LEU A 3 -0.33 -6.25 -1.41
C LEU A 3 0.98 -6.49 -2.18
N GLN A 4 0.91 -7.00 -3.42
CA GLN A 4 2.10 -7.20 -4.26
C GLN A 4 2.77 -5.87 -4.64
N ILE A 5 1.96 -4.81 -4.79
CA ILE A 5 2.46 -3.45 -5.08
C ILE A 5 3.19 -2.91 -3.85
N LEU A 6 2.62 -3.08 -2.64
CA LEU A 6 3.25 -2.71 -1.39
C LEU A 6 4.54 -3.48 -1.14
N GLU A 7 4.57 -4.79 -1.42
CA GLU A 7 5.75 -5.63 -1.29
C GLU A 7 6.86 -5.22 -2.26
N LYS A 8 6.53 -4.99 -3.53
CA LYS A 8 7.50 -4.49 -4.51
C LYS A 8 8.07 -3.13 -4.10
N ALA A 9 7.21 -2.20 -3.66
CA ALA A 9 7.63 -0.89 -3.19
C ALA A 9 8.51 -0.97 -1.93
N PHE A 10 8.24 -1.93 -1.04
CA PHE A 10 9.05 -2.16 0.16
C PHE A 10 10.44 -2.72 -0.15
N LEU A 11 10.55 -3.62 -1.13
CA LEU A 11 11.84 -4.15 -1.58
C LEU A 11 12.71 -3.06 -2.23
N ASP A 12 12.07 -2.12 -2.94
CA ASP A 12 12.74 -0.95 -3.54
C ASP A 12 13.19 0.07 -2.48
N ASN A 13 12.28 0.48 -1.59
CA ASN A 13 12.58 1.39 -0.49
C ASN A 13 11.69 1.09 0.75
N PRO A 14 12.24 0.50 1.83
CA PRO A 14 11.50 0.22 3.07
C PRO A 14 11.08 1.48 3.87
N TYR A 15 11.56 2.67 3.48
CA TYR A 15 11.32 3.95 4.13
C TYR A 15 10.87 5.01 3.10
N PRO A 16 9.69 4.85 2.49
CA PRO A 16 9.16 5.85 1.56
C PRO A 16 8.79 7.14 2.28
N ASP A 17 9.13 8.26 1.65
CA ASP A 17 8.73 9.61 2.06
C ASP A 17 7.20 9.82 1.87
N PRO A 18 6.61 10.89 2.43
CA PRO A 18 5.18 11.14 2.36
C PRO A 18 4.62 11.14 0.93
N ARG A 19 5.31 11.78 -0.02
CA ARG A 19 4.86 11.87 -1.41
C ARG A 19 4.87 10.51 -2.08
N ARG A 20 5.91 9.71 -1.84
CA ARG A 20 5.99 8.33 -2.33
C ARG A 20 4.89 7.44 -1.74
N ARG A 21 4.51 7.64 -0.48
CA ARG A 21 3.39 6.91 0.15
C ARG A 21 2.04 7.25 -0.48
N GLU A 22 1.81 8.52 -0.81
CA GLU A 22 0.60 8.94 -1.53
C GLU A 22 0.53 8.33 -2.93
N ASP A 23 1.64 8.31 -3.67
CA ASP A 23 1.70 7.67 -4.99
C ASP A 23 1.41 6.17 -4.90
N ILE A 24 2.01 5.47 -3.93
CA ILE A 24 1.73 4.05 -3.68
C ILE A 24 0.25 3.83 -3.37
N ALA A 25 -0.35 4.66 -2.51
CA ALA A 25 -1.76 4.58 -2.17
C ALA A 25 -2.66 4.77 -3.41
N ARG A 26 -2.35 5.73 -4.28
CA ARG A 26 -3.06 5.92 -5.57
C ARG A 26 -2.96 4.68 -6.46
N ILE A 27 -1.77 4.16 -6.67
CA ILE A 27 -1.54 2.96 -7.49
C ILE A 27 -2.29 1.74 -6.91
N CYS A 28 -2.32 1.60 -5.59
CA CYS A 28 -3.08 0.54 -4.91
C CYS A 28 -4.60 0.67 -5.15
N ASN A 29 -5.13 1.88 -5.09
CA ASN A 29 -6.56 2.15 -5.37
C ASN A 29 -6.90 1.87 -6.84
N ASP A 30 -6.09 2.36 -7.78
CA ASP A 30 -6.27 2.11 -9.22
C ASP A 30 -6.24 0.61 -9.54
N ALA A 31 -5.31 -0.12 -8.91
CA ALA A 31 -5.23 -1.57 -9.06
C ALA A 31 -6.50 -2.25 -8.54
N ARG A 32 -7.02 -1.85 -7.36
CA ARG A 32 -8.28 -2.37 -6.80
C ARG A 32 -9.46 -2.14 -7.76
N THR A 33 -9.63 -0.92 -8.26
CA THR A 33 -10.69 -0.57 -9.21
C THR A 33 -10.64 -1.46 -10.47
N ARG A 34 -9.43 -1.68 -11.02
CA ARG A 34 -9.26 -2.50 -12.23
C ARG A 34 -9.47 -3.99 -12.00
N THR A 35 -9.05 -4.53 -10.85
CA THR A 35 -9.13 -5.99 -10.60
C THR A 35 -10.48 -6.43 -10.07
N GLU A 36 -11.13 -5.64 -9.23
CA GLU A 36 -12.39 -6.01 -8.59
C GLU A 36 -13.62 -5.65 -9.44
N GLY A 37 -13.42 -5.03 -10.61
CA GLY A 37 -14.53 -4.58 -11.48
C GLY A 37 -15.41 -3.51 -10.82
N ILE A 38 -14.95 -2.91 -9.72
CA ILE A 38 -15.64 -1.87 -8.99
C ILE A 38 -15.51 -0.59 -9.82
N ASN A 39 -16.49 -0.34 -10.69
CA ASN A 39 -16.64 0.91 -11.44
C ASN A 39 -17.12 2.08 -10.56
N GLU A 40 -17.39 1.82 -9.28
CA GLU A 40 -17.80 2.84 -8.33
C GLU A 40 -16.62 3.41 -7.53
N VAL A 41 -16.78 4.67 -7.12
CA VAL A 41 -15.91 5.35 -6.16
C VAL A 41 -15.68 4.40 -4.98
N LEU A 42 -14.41 4.01 -4.74
CA LEU A 42 -14.07 3.16 -3.59
C LEU A 42 -14.66 3.80 -2.34
N ASN A 43 -15.50 3.05 -1.62
CA ASN A 43 -16.02 3.49 -0.34
C ASN A 43 -14.85 3.96 0.54
N GLU A 44 -15.06 4.99 1.36
CA GLU A 44 -13.98 5.58 2.18
C GLU A 44 -13.27 4.55 3.07
N ARG A 45 -13.98 3.46 3.42
CA ARG A 45 -13.46 2.32 4.19
C ARG A 45 -12.52 1.40 3.39
N ASP A 46 -12.69 1.34 2.08
CA ASP A 46 -11.93 0.47 1.18
C ASP A 46 -10.76 1.18 0.49
N ARG A 47 -10.73 2.51 0.57
CA ARG A 47 -9.68 3.34 -0.01
C ARG A 47 -8.38 3.18 0.76
N VAL A 48 -7.33 2.82 0.04
CA VAL A 48 -5.96 2.85 0.55
C VAL A 48 -5.53 4.30 0.72
N THR A 49 -5.19 4.67 1.95
CA THR A 49 -4.67 5.99 2.32
C THR A 49 -3.18 5.92 2.67
N ASP A 50 -2.53 7.08 2.79
CA ASP A 50 -1.15 7.18 3.25
C ASP A 50 -0.94 6.53 4.63
N ALA A 51 -1.94 6.61 5.51
CA ALA A 51 -1.93 5.99 6.83
C ALA A 51 -1.89 4.46 6.74
N ILE A 52 -2.67 3.86 5.84
CA ILE A 52 -2.68 2.41 5.61
C ILE A 52 -1.32 1.96 5.07
N VAL A 53 -0.76 2.67 4.09
CA VAL A 53 0.58 2.39 3.56
C VAL A 53 1.63 2.50 4.67
N THR A 54 1.56 3.55 5.49
CA THR A 54 2.47 3.77 6.61
C THR A 54 2.43 2.62 7.61
N HIS A 55 1.24 2.22 8.06
CA HIS A 55 1.08 1.10 8.98
C HIS A 55 1.57 -0.22 8.39
N TRP A 56 1.28 -0.49 7.12
CA TRP A 56 1.75 -1.70 6.46
C TRP A 56 3.28 -1.77 6.43
N PHE A 57 3.96 -0.68 6.05
CA PHE A 57 5.43 -0.61 6.02
C PHE A 57 6.04 -0.76 7.41
N GLN A 58 5.45 -0.13 8.44
CA GLN A 58 5.90 -0.29 9.82
C GLN A 58 5.81 -1.74 10.29
N ASN A 59 4.68 -2.41 10.03
CA ASN A 59 4.47 -3.81 10.39
C ASN A 59 5.42 -4.74 9.63
N LYS A 60 5.62 -4.52 8.32
CA LYS A 60 6.55 -5.31 7.51
C LYS A 60 7.99 -5.20 8.02
N ARG A 61 8.44 -3.99 8.43
CA ARG A 61 9.76 -3.81 9.08
C ARG A 61 9.87 -4.54 10.41
N LYS A 62 8.82 -4.54 11.23
CA LYS A 62 8.81 -5.27 12.51
C LYS A 62 8.94 -6.78 12.26
N MET A 63 8.17 -7.32 11.31
CA MET A 63 8.26 -8.74 10.93
C MET A 63 9.65 -9.11 10.39
N ALA A 64 10.22 -8.29 9.51
CA ALA A 64 11.55 -8.54 8.95
C ALA A 64 12.67 -8.52 10.02
N LYS A 65 12.49 -7.75 11.10
CA LYS A 65 13.41 -7.73 12.26
C LYS A 65 13.17 -8.90 13.21
N SER A 66 11.92 -9.30 13.42
CA SER A 66 11.55 -10.38 14.34
C SER A 66 11.88 -11.78 13.82
N GLN A 67 12.21 -11.90 12.53
CA GLN A 67 12.61 -13.15 11.89
C GLN A 67 14.13 -13.38 11.93
N ARG A 68 14.88 -12.57 12.69
CA ARG A 68 16.31 -12.73 12.98
C ARG A 68 16.53 -13.19 14.41
#